data_AF-A0AAJ1AVP8-F1
#
_entry.id   AF-A0AAJ1AVP8-F1
#
_cell.length_a   1.000
_cell.length_b   1.000
_cell.length_c   1.000
_cell.angle_alpha   90.00
_cell.angle_beta   90.00
_cell.angle_gamma   90.00
#
_symmetry.space_group_name_H-M   'P 1'
#
loop_
_entity.id
_entity.type
_entity.pdbx_description
1 polymer ?
#
loop_
_entity_poly.entity_id
_entity_poly.type
_entity_poly.pdbx_seq_one_letter_code
_entity_poly.pdbx_strand_id
1 'polypeptide(L)'
;MEDPRIISALFIFLKMAYYNVLINIKQKDQSNLKYEECLKKEIQDGLDSLHFLETTGYATLQEVRVASRKVWADFYNTKEAVEHIDTLIKKLGIIQTLSLECEKTEKRILSHAKDTVYMQTKYEQDCELLEKYKKLIQKYKVENPEKMQEYKQKLEFCQKKKQKLQLAIDVLEHEQRNFEKCIKTLERIQDTTERGMEAEQNQRENKTKIETMIEEKREKERAPNKKQKESER
;
A
#
# COMPACT_ATOMS: atom_id res chain seq x y z
N MET A 1 20.82 -7.67 20.09
CA MET A 1 19.95 -8.09 21.20
C MET A 1 18.53 -7.85 20.72
N GLU A 2 17.79 -8.92 20.50
CA GLU A 2 16.37 -8.90 20.12
C GLU A 2 15.60 -8.03 21.11
N ASP A 3 14.83 -7.02 20.65
CA ASP A 3 13.97 -6.29 21.57
C ASP A 3 12.81 -7.23 21.98
N PRO A 4 12.74 -7.70 23.23
CA PRO A 4 11.78 -8.70 23.66
C PRO A 4 10.33 -8.21 23.54
N ARG A 5 10.12 -6.91 23.33
CA ARG A 5 8.81 -6.25 23.43
C ARG A 5 7.88 -6.56 22.26
N ILE A 6 8.36 -6.75 21.03
CA ILE A 6 7.49 -7.07 19.88
C ILE A 6 7.15 -8.55 19.79
N ILE A 7 8.11 -9.45 20.03
CA ILE A 7 7.81 -10.88 20.13
C ILE A 7 6.87 -11.12 21.31
N SER A 8 7.10 -10.47 22.46
CA SER A 8 6.16 -10.52 23.59
C SER A 8 4.80 -9.89 23.25
N ALA A 9 4.73 -8.79 22.51
CA ALA A 9 3.47 -8.17 22.10
C ALA A 9 2.67 -9.05 21.13
N LEU A 10 3.32 -9.70 20.16
CA LEU A 10 2.68 -10.66 19.25
C LEU A 10 2.23 -11.91 19.99
N PHE A 11 3.01 -12.40 20.96
CA PHE A 11 2.62 -13.50 21.84
C PHE A 11 1.45 -13.15 22.77
N ILE A 12 1.41 -11.90 23.27
CA ILE A 12 0.27 -11.34 24.01
C ILE A 12 -0.95 -11.21 23.09
N PHE A 13 -0.77 -10.81 21.82
CA PHE A 13 -1.86 -10.70 20.85
C PHE A 13 -2.44 -12.07 20.47
N LEU A 14 -1.58 -13.08 20.29
CA LEU A 14 -1.99 -14.49 20.14
C LEU A 14 -2.75 -14.98 21.37
N LYS A 15 -2.29 -14.63 22.59
CA LYS A 15 -3.03 -14.92 23.83
C LYS A 15 -4.37 -14.19 23.89
N MET A 16 -4.45 -12.92 23.53
CA MET A 16 -5.69 -12.13 23.56
C MET A 16 -6.68 -12.61 22.49
N ALA A 17 -6.21 -12.95 21.29
CA ALA A 17 -7.00 -13.61 20.25
C ALA A 17 -7.52 -14.96 20.75
N TYR A 18 -6.68 -15.77 21.41
CA TYR A 18 -7.07 -17.03 22.04
C TYR A 18 -8.10 -16.82 23.17
N TYR A 19 -7.94 -15.81 24.04
CA TYR A 19 -8.92 -15.48 25.08
C TYR A 19 -10.24 -14.97 24.48
N ASN A 20 -10.21 -14.20 23.39
CA ASN A 20 -11.41 -13.76 22.67
C ASN A 20 -12.15 -14.94 22.01
N VAL A 21 -11.42 -15.93 21.47
CA VAL A 21 -12.00 -17.22 21.02
C VAL A 21 -12.67 -17.94 22.20
N LEU A 22 -11.98 -18.08 23.34
CA LEU A 22 -12.51 -18.76 24.52
C LEU A 22 -13.75 -18.08 25.12
N ILE A 23 -13.80 -16.76 25.14
CA ILE A 23 -14.95 -15.98 25.62
C ILE A 23 -16.15 -16.18 24.69
N ASN A 24 -15.95 -16.22 23.37
CA ASN A 24 -17.04 -16.38 22.39
C ASN A 24 -17.56 -17.81 22.29
N ILE A 25 -16.73 -18.83 22.52
CA ILE A 25 -17.20 -20.23 22.65
C ILE A 25 -18.27 -20.35 23.75
N LYS A 26 -18.22 -19.50 24.80
CA LYS A 26 -19.22 -19.48 25.87
C LYS A 26 -20.53 -18.74 25.51
N GLN A 27 -20.60 -17.98 24.42
CA GLN A 27 -21.72 -17.08 24.07
C GLN A 27 -22.39 -17.45 22.72
N LYS A 28 -22.57 -18.73 22.47
CA LYS A 28 -22.91 -19.32 21.16
C LYS A 28 -24.31 -18.94 20.65
N ASP A 29 -24.42 -17.87 19.86
CA ASP A 29 -25.57 -17.55 18.98
C ASP A 29 -25.15 -17.25 17.52
N GLN A 30 -26.09 -17.41 16.59
CA GLN A 30 -25.89 -17.49 15.12
C GLN A 30 -25.32 -16.23 14.42
N SER A 31 -25.09 -15.13 15.13
CA SER A 31 -24.31 -13.96 14.65
C SER A 31 -22.79 -14.23 14.54
N ASN A 32 -22.35 -15.43 14.96
CA ASN A 32 -20.96 -15.86 15.06
C ASN A 32 -20.19 -16.01 13.74
N LEU A 33 -20.81 -16.29 12.59
CA LEU A 33 -20.05 -16.62 11.37
C LEU A 33 -19.18 -15.47 10.86
N LYS A 34 -19.74 -14.28 10.75
CA LYS A 34 -19.00 -13.08 10.31
C LYS A 34 -17.90 -12.70 11.30
N TYR A 35 -18.16 -12.90 12.59
CA TYR A 35 -17.19 -12.66 13.65
C TYR A 35 -16.04 -13.68 13.61
N GLU A 36 -16.35 -14.96 13.42
CA GLU A 36 -15.37 -16.04 13.29
C GLU A 36 -14.48 -15.83 12.04
N GLU A 37 -15.06 -15.42 10.91
CA GLU A 37 -14.31 -15.06 9.70
C GLU A 37 -13.39 -13.85 9.94
N CYS A 38 -13.90 -12.80 10.58
CA CYS A 38 -13.10 -11.66 10.99
C CYS A 38 -11.93 -12.11 11.87
N LEU A 39 -12.19 -12.89 12.92
CA LEU A 39 -11.18 -13.34 13.87
C LEU A 39 -10.12 -14.24 13.22
N LYS A 40 -10.53 -15.18 12.35
CA LYS A 40 -9.61 -16.00 11.56
C LYS A 40 -8.70 -15.12 10.70
N LYS A 41 -9.27 -14.10 10.05
CA LYS A 41 -8.50 -13.14 9.26
C LYS A 41 -7.52 -12.34 10.12
N GLU A 42 -7.94 -11.86 11.29
CA GLU A 42 -7.04 -11.11 12.18
C GLU A 42 -5.87 -11.95 12.70
N ILE A 43 -6.13 -13.22 13.03
CA ILE A 43 -5.10 -14.18 13.42
C ILE A 43 -4.14 -14.42 12.26
N GLN A 44 -4.66 -14.65 11.05
CA GLN A 44 -3.83 -14.85 9.87
C GLN A 44 -2.98 -13.61 9.56
N ASP A 45 -3.56 -12.41 9.59
CA ASP A 45 -2.83 -11.15 9.41
C ASP A 45 -1.73 -10.98 10.47
N GLY A 46 -1.99 -11.43 11.71
CA GLY A 46 -1.02 -11.48 12.80
C GLY A 46 0.15 -12.43 12.54
N LEU A 47 -0.13 -13.64 12.07
CA LEU A 47 0.88 -14.64 11.72
C LEU A 47 1.73 -14.20 10.52
N ASP A 48 1.08 -13.67 9.47
CA ASP A 48 1.76 -13.12 8.29
C ASP A 48 2.71 -11.98 8.70
N SER A 49 2.25 -11.09 9.60
CA SER A 49 3.05 -9.98 10.11
C SER A 49 4.23 -10.47 10.97
N LEU A 50 4.03 -11.49 11.80
CA LEU A 50 5.10 -12.10 12.59
C LEU A 50 6.17 -12.71 11.70
N HIS A 51 5.76 -13.51 10.70
CA HIS A 51 6.69 -14.10 9.74
C HIS A 51 7.47 -13.04 8.96
N PHE A 52 6.81 -11.96 8.56
CA PHE A 52 7.45 -10.83 7.89
C PHE A 52 8.51 -10.17 8.79
N LEU A 53 8.20 -9.91 10.06
CA LEU A 53 9.14 -9.33 11.02
C LEU A 53 10.34 -10.26 11.28
N GLU A 54 10.11 -11.56 11.44
CA GLU A 54 11.17 -12.56 11.59
C GLU A 54 12.10 -12.61 10.38
N THR A 55 11.53 -12.60 9.17
CA THR A 55 12.29 -12.67 7.93
C THR A 55 13.11 -11.40 7.68
N THR A 56 12.57 -10.24 8.06
CA THR A 56 13.20 -8.94 7.83
C THR A 56 14.10 -8.46 8.98
N GLY A 57 13.93 -9.03 10.17
CA GLY A 57 14.64 -8.63 11.39
C GLY A 57 14.15 -7.32 12.00
N TYR A 58 13.01 -6.78 11.58
CA TYR A 58 12.45 -5.57 12.20
C TYR A 58 11.84 -5.90 13.56
N ALA A 59 12.14 -5.07 14.55
CA ALA A 59 11.76 -5.25 15.94
C ALA A 59 10.78 -4.17 16.44
N THR A 60 10.51 -3.10 15.69
CA THR A 60 9.57 -2.03 16.09
C THR A 60 8.66 -1.53 14.96
N LEU A 61 7.45 -1.03 15.30
CA LEU A 61 6.59 -0.34 14.32
C LEU A 61 7.31 0.83 13.63
N GLN A 62 8.17 1.55 14.36
CA GLN A 62 8.91 2.66 13.80
C GLN A 62 9.96 2.19 12.79
N GLU A 63 10.66 1.09 13.05
CA GLU A 63 11.58 0.47 12.09
C GLU A 63 10.85 0.04 10.82
N VAL A 64 9.69 -0.63 10.96
CA VAL A 64 8.85 -1.04 9.82
C VAL A 64 8.42 0.19 9.01
N ARG A 65 7.99 1.28 9.68
CA ARG A 65 7.61 2.54 9.01
C ARG A 65 8.80 3.18 8.28
N VAL A 66 9.96 3.27 8.91
CA VAL A 66 11.17 3.85 8.30
C VAL A 66 11.62 3.01 7.09
N ALA A 67 11.66 1.70 7.23
CA ALA A 67 12.02 0.78 6.16
C ALA A 67 11.05 0.86 4.98
N SER A 68 9.74 0.95 5.26
CA SER A 68 8.73 1.05 4.20
C SER A 68 8.98 2.25 3.28
N ARG A 69 9.39 3.41 3.82
CA ARG A 69 9.59 4.65 3.05
C ARG A 69 10.54 4.45 1.87
N LYS A 70 11.59 3.66 2.04
CA LYS A 70 12.54 3.35 0.96
C LYS A 70 11.85 2.58 -0.16
N VAL A 71 11.07 1.55 0.18
CA VAL A 71 10.30 0.75 -0.80
C VAL A 71 9.26 1.61 -1.53
N TRP A 72 8.59 2.53 -0.83
CA TRP A 72 7.69 3.51 -1.44
C TRP A 72 8.43 4.42 -2.43
N ALA A 73 9.58 4.98 -2.04
CA ALA A 73 10.38 5.82 -2.93
C ALA A 73 10.86 5.05 -4.16
N ASP A 74 11.41 3.85 -3.98
CA ASP A 74 11.89 3.00 -5.06
C ASP A 74 10.76 2.62 -6.04
N PHE A 75 9.56 2.36 -5.54
CA PHE A 75 8.37 2.11 -6.37
C PHE A 75 8.01 3.32 -7.25
N TYR A 76 7.87 4.51 -6.67
CA TYR A 76 7.50 5.70 -7.43
C TYR A 76 8.58 6.08 -8.45
N ASN A 77 9.86 6.00 -8.07
CA ASN A 77 10.98 6.24 -8.97
C ASN A 77 10.99 5.24 -10.14
N THR A 78 10.70 3.97 -9.86
CA THR A 78 10.63 2.92 -10.90
C THR A 78 9.46 3.16 -11.84
N LYS A 79 8.31 3.59 -11.30
CA LYS A 79 7.13 3.93 -12.10
C LYS A 79 7.40 5.12 -13.02
N GLU A 80 8.02 6.18 -12.52
CA GLU A 80 8.45 7.33 -13.33
C GLU A 80 9.42 6.90 -14.44
N ALA A 81 10.38 6.02 -14.12
CA ALA A 81 11.30 5.47 -15.13
C ALA A 81 10.57 4.68 -16.23
N VAL A 82 9.51 3.94 -15.90
CA VAL A 82 8.67 3.25 -16.88
C VAL A 82 7.92 4.26 -17.77
N GLU A 83 7.35 5.32 -17.20
CA GLU A 83 6.65 6.36 -17.95
C GLU A 83 7.57 7.09 -18.95
N HIS A 84 8.81 7.38 -18.53
CA HIS A 84 9.84 7.91 -19.42
C HIS A 84 10.17 6.95 -20.56
N ILE A 85 10.35 5.66 -20.27
CA ILE A 85 10.61 4.65 -21.31
C ILE A 85 9.41 4.51 -22.24
N ASP A 86 8.19 4.60 -21.75
CA ASP A 86 6.99 4.57 -22.59
C ASP A 86 6.92 5.75 -23.56
N THR A 87 7.32 6.93 -23.10
CA THR A 87 7.44 8.11 -23.96
C THR A 87 8.49 7.89 -25.06
N LEU A 88 9.61 7.25 -24.73
CA LEU A 88 10.65 6.89 -25.71
C LEU A 88 10.17 5.84 -26.71
N ILE A 89 9.50 4.78 -26.24
CA ILE A 89 8.91 3.74 -27.09
C ILE A 89 7.89 4.36 -28.06
N LYS A 90 7.02 5.26 -27.59
CA LYS A 90 6.07 5.98 -28.46
C LYS A 90 6.79 6.78 -29.55
N LYS A 91 7.82 7.55 -29.19
CA LYS A 91 8.62 8.35 -30.14
C LYS A 91 9.31 7.46 -31.18
N LEU A 92 9.95 6.38 -30.73
CA LEU A 92 10.63 5.42 -31.61
C LEU A 92 9.65 4.66 -32.50
N GLY A 93 8.47 4.32 -31.99
CA GLY A 93 7.39 3.70 -32.77
C GLY A 93 6.90 4.59 -33.90
N ILE A 94 6.73 5.89 -33.64
CA ILE A 94 6.40 6.88 -34.68
C ILE A 94 7.49 6.93 -35.75
N ILE A 95 8.76 6.97 -35.36
CA ILE A 95 9.90 6.96 -36.31
C ILE A 95 9.88 5.69 -37.15
N GLN A 96 9.56 4.55 -36.55
CA GLN A 96 9.51 3.27 -37.24
C GLN A 96 8.40 3.20 -38.30
N THR A 97 7.23 3.77 -38.03
CA THR A 97 6.08 3.78 -38.96
C THR A 97 6.08 4.97 -39.90
N LEU A 98 6.93 5.98 -39.68
CA LEU A 98 6.94 7.25 -40.39
C LEU A 98 7.03 7.10 -41.92
N SER A 99 7.92 6.22 -42.40
CA SER A 99 8.09 5.99 -43.85
C SER A 99 6.82 5.38 -44.47
N LEU A 100 6.20 4.42 -43.78
CA LEU A 100 4.99 3.75 -44.24
C LEU A 100 3.77 4.70 -44.23
N GLU A 101 3.63 5.51 -43.17
CA GLU A 101 2.54 6.48 -43.07
C GLU A 101 2.69 7.63 -44.09
N CYS A 102 3.92 8.01 -44.42
CA CYS A 102 4.21 8.94 -45.51
C CYS A 102 3.73 8.37 -46.85
N GLU A 103 4.12 7.14 -47.20
CA GLU A 103 3.69 6.48 -48.45
C GLU A 103 2.17 6.31 -48.54
N LYS A 104 1.50 5.93 -47.45
CA LYS A 104 0.04 5.80 -47.41
C LYS A 104 -0.65 7.14 -47.67
N THR A 105 -0.13 8.21 -47.07
CA THR A 105 -0.68 9.57 -47.24
C THR A 105 -0.49 10.05 -48.68
N GLU A 106 0.67 9.81 -49.29
CA GLU A 106 0.89 10.10 -50.71
C GLU A 106 -0.06 9.32 -51.62
N LYS A 107 -0.21 8.01 -51.39
CA LYS A 107 -1.15 7.17 -52.16
C LYS A 107 -2.59 7.65 -52.01
N ARG A 108 -3.00 8.06 -50.81
CA ARG A 108 -4.36 8.60 -50.55
C ARG A 108 -4.61 9.91 -51.30
N ILE A 109 -3.64 10.83 -51.28
CA ILE A 109 -3.73 12.09 -52.03
C ILE A 109 -3.86 11.80 -53.53
N LEU A 110 -3.05 10.87 -54.06
CA LEU A 110 -3.09 10.50 -55.47
C LEU A 110 -4.38 9.78 -55.87
N SER A 111 -4.91 8.87 -55.03
CA SER A 111 -6.11 8.09 -55.33
C SER A 111 -7.40 8.92 -55.28
N HIS A 112 -7.45 9.95 -54.43
CA HIS A 112 -8.60 10.84 -54.28
C HIS A 112 -8.48 12.16 -55.06
N ALA A 113 -7.49 12.28 -55.96
CA ALA A 113 -7.24 13.50 -56.73
C ALA A 113 -8.43 13.95 -57.61
N LYS A 114 -9.37 13.05 -57.92
CA LYS A 114 -10.59 13.35 -58.72
C LYS A 114 -11.86 13.48 -57.85
N ASP A 115 -11.76 13.28 -56.54
CA ASP A 115 -12.89 13.33 -55.61
C ASP A 115 -13.08 14.76 -55.08
N THR A 116 -14.13 15.43 -55.56
CA THR A 116 -14.43 16.83 -55.25
C THR A 116 -14.72 17.06 -53.76
N VAL A 117 -15.29 16.07 -53.06
CA VAL A 117 -15.62 16.19 -51.63
C VAL A 117 -14.34 16.11 -50.80
N TYR A 118 -13.43 15.21 -51.16
CA TYR A 118 -12.13 15.08 -50.52
C TYR A 118 -11.26 16.34 -50.69
N MET A 119 -11.22 16.90 -51.92
CA MET A 119 -10.44 18.09 -52.23
C MET A 119 -10.86 19.32 -51.42
N GLN A 120 -12.15 19.44 -51.07
CA GLN A 120 -12.67 20.57 -50.29
C GLN A 120 -12.57 20.39 -48.78
N THR A 121 -12.40 19.16 -48.27
CA THR A 121 -12.52 18.87 -46.84
C THR A 121 -11.27 18.31 -46.18
N LYS A 122 -10.46 17.51 -46.88
CA LYS A 122 -9.36 16.73 -46.28
C LYS A 122 -8.01 16.87 -46.99
N TYR A 123 -7.99 17.30 -48.25
CA TYR A 123 -6.77 17.41 -49.03
C TYR A 123 -5.72 18.33 -48.39
N GLU A 124 -6.13 19.51 -47.90
CA GLU A 124 -5.21 20.46 -47.29
C GLU A 124 -4.59 19.91 -46.00
N GLN A 125 -5.39 19.21 -45.19
CA GLN A 125 -4.94 18.54 -43.97
C GLN A 125 -3.93 17.42 -44.27
N ASP A 126 -4.18 16.61 -45.31
CA ASP A 126 -3.27 15.54 -45.73
C ASP A 126 -1.98 16.08 -46.35
N CYS A 127 -2.03 17.22 -47.06
CA CYS A 127 -0.85 17.90 -47.57
C CYS A 127 0.03 18.45 -46.44
N GLU A 128 -0.57 19.10 -45.44
CA GLU A 128 0.16 19.56 -44.24
C GLU A 128 0.78 18.40 -43.46
N LEU A 129 0.05 17.29 -43.33
CA LEU A 129 0.53 16.10 -42.65
C LEU A 129 1.71 15.48 -43.39
N LEU A 130 1.63 15.42 -44.72
CA LEU A 130 2.70 14.91 -45.58
C LEU A 130 3.97 15.76 -45.47
N GLU A 131 3.84 17.10 -45.46
CA GLU A 131 4.99 17.99 -45.21
C GLU A 131 5.65 17.72 -43.86
N LYS A 132 4.84 17.54 -42.81
CA LYS A 132 5.34 17.24 -41.45
C LYS A 132 6.10 15.91 -41.45
N TYR A 133 5.60 14.88 -42.11
CA TYR A 133 6.30 13.59 -42.23
C TYR A 133 7.62 13.71 -43.00
N LYS A 134 7.66 14.40 -44.13
CA LYS A 134 8.90 14.63 -44.91
C LYS A 134 9.97 15.35 -44.09
N LYS A 135 9.58 16.40 -43.34
CA LYS A 135 10.49 17.11 -42.42
C LYS A 135 11.06 16.18 -41.33
N LEU A 136 10.24 15.28 -40.79
CA LEU A 136 10.67 14.31 -39.77
C LEU A 136 11.58 13.20 -40.35
N ILE A 137 11.28 12.70 -41.55
CA ILE A 137 12.12 11.70 -42.26
C ILE A 137 13.52 12.27 -42.48
N GLN A 138 13.60 13.51 -42.96
CA GLN A 138 14.87 14.20 -43.17
C GLN A 138 15.63 14.44 -41.85
N LYS A 139 14.92 14.88 -40.80
CA LYS A 139 15.51 15.12 -39.47
C LYS A 139 16.11 13.86 -38.84
N TYR A 140 15.38 12.73 -38.90
CA TYR A 140 15.80 11.47 -38.30
C TYR A 140 16.63 10.59 -39.25
N LYS A 141 16.78 10.98 -40.52
CA LYS A 141 17.53 10.25 -41.55
C LYS A 141 17.06 8.79 -41.68
N VAL A 142 15.74 8.61 -41.69
CA VAL A 142 15.06 7.29 -41.72
C VAL A 142 15.34 6.52 -43.02
N GLU A 143 15.71 7.24 -44.09
CA GLU A 143 16.11 6.67 -45.38
C GLU A 143 17.39 5.84 -45.31
N ASN A 144 18.25 6.06 -44.31
CA ASN A 144 19.44 5.25 -44.12
C ASN A 144 19.08 3.93 -43.41
N PRO A 145 19.26 2.76 -44.05
CA PRO A 145 18.92 1.46 -43.47
C PRO A 145 19.68 1.15 -42.18
N GLU A 146 20.90 1.64 -42.01
CA GLU A 146 21.71 1.43 -40.80
C GLU A 146 21.13 2.20 -39.60
N LYS A 147 20.73 3.46 -39.81
CA LYS A 147 20.08 4.27 -38.77
C LYS A 147 18.71 3.72 -38.40
N MET A 148 17.96 3.25 -39.38
CA MET A 148 16.68 2.59 -39.14
C MET A 148 16.85 1.31 -38.31
N GLN A 149 17.91 0.54 -38.58
CA GLN A 149 18.27 -0.63 -37.78
C GLN A 149 18.69 -0.24 -36.35
N GLU A 150 19.45 0.84 -36.19
CA GLU A 150 19.80 1.39 -34.87
C GLU A 150 18.55 1.77 -34.06
N TYR A 151 17.55 2.40 -34.68
CA TYR A 151 16.28 2.72 -34.02
C TYR A 151 15.48 1.49 -33.63
N LYS A 152 15.45 0.45 -34.48
CA LYS A 152 14.82 -0.84 -34.15
C LYS A 152 15.49 -1.51 -32.95
N GLN A 153 16.83 -1.55 -32.93
CA GLN A 153 17.58 -2.11 -31.79
C GLN A 153 17.33 -1.31 -30.51
N LYS A 154 17.31 0.02 -30.57
CA LYS A 154 16.95 0.88 -29.43
C LYS A 154 15.53 0.63 -28.96
N LEU A 155 14.58 0.43 -29.86
CA LEU A 155 13.19 0.12 -29.52
C LEU A 155 13.10 -1.22 -28.79
N GLU A 156 13.72 -2.27 -29.31
CA GLU A 156 13.76 -3.58 -28.65
C GLU A 156 14.43 -3.49 -27.26
N PHE A 157 15.53 -2.74 -27.16
CA PHE A 157 16.19 -2.50 -25.88
C PHE A 157 15.26 -1.79 -24.88
N CYS A 158 14.58 -0.73 -25.31
CA CYS A 158 13.61 -0.01 -24.48
C CYS A 158 12.46 -0.92 -24.05
N GLN A 159 11.93 -1.77 -24.94
CA GLN A 159 10.87 -2.73 -24.62
C GLN A 159 11.34 -3.76 -23.58
N LYS A 160 12.53 -4.35 -23.77
CA LYS A 160 13.12 -5.29 -22.80
C LYS A 160 13.36 -4.61 -21.45
N LYS A 161 13.86 -3.36 -21.45
CA LYS A 161 14.06 -2.58 -20.22
C LYS A 161 12.73 -2.29 -19.52
N LYS A 162 11.68 -1.92 -20.27
CA LYS A 162 10.33 -1.74 -19.73
C LYS A 162 9.82 -2.99 -19.04
N GLN A 163 9.95 -4.16 -19.68
CA GLN A 163 9.52 -5.43 -19.09
C GLN A 163 10.24 -5.71 -17.76
N LYS A 164 11.56 -5.49 -17.70
CA LYS A 164 12.33 -5.66 -16.45
C LYS A 164 11.87 -4.71 -15.34
N LEU A 165 11.63 -3.43 -15.67
CA LEU A 165 11.14 -2.48 -14.68
C LEU A 165 9.72 -2.80 -14.23
N GLN A 166 8.86 -3.31 -15.12
CA GLN A 166 7.51 -3.74 -14.74
C GLN A 166 7.56 -4.89 -13.73
N LEU A 167 8.42 -5.88 -13.95
CA LEU A 167 8.64 -6.95 -12.97
C LEU A 167 9.15 -6.40 -11.63
N ALA A 168 10.02 -5.40 -11.65
CA ALA A 168 10.49 -4.75 -10.42
C ALA A 168 9.37 -3.99 -9.69
N ILE A 169 8.47 -3.33 -10.44
CA ILE A 169 7.26 -2.71 -9.88
C ILE A 169 6.41 -3.77 -9.19
N ASP A 170 6.14 -4.90 -9.84
CA ASP A 170 5.29 -5.96 -9.28
C ASP A 170 5.86 -6.52 -7.95
N VAL A 171 7.19 -6.65 -7.87
CA VAL A 171 7.90 -7.03 -6.63
C VAL A 171 7.76 -5.95 -5.56
N LEU A 172 8.00 -4.69 -5.89
CA LEU A 172 7.89 -3.57 -4.95
C LEU A 172 6.45 -3.38 -4.44
N GLU A 173 5.43 -3.59 -5.29
CA GLU A 173 4.03 -3.59 -4.85
C GLU A 173 3.73 -4.71 -3.87
N HIS A 174 4.28 -5.90 -4.10
CA HIS A 174 4.14 -7.01 -3.18
C HIS A 174 4.80 -6.69 -1.83
N GLU A 175 6.00 -6.12 -1.84
CA GLU A 175 6.68 -5.68 -0.62
C GLU A 175 5.88 -4.60 0.12
N GLN A 176 5.36 -3.58 -0.59
CA GLN A 176 4.50 -2.55 0.00
C GLN A 176 3.28 -3.14 0.70
N ARG A 177 2.61 -4.13 0.09
CA ARG A 177 1.47 -4.82 0.72
C ARG A 177 1.87 -5.51 2.02
N ASN A 178 3.04 -6.12 2.08
CA ASN A 178 3.54 -6.76 3.31
C ASN A 178 3.81 -5.72 4.40
N PHE A 179 4.45 -4.59 4.06
CA PHE A 179 4.65 -3.48 4.98
C PHE A 179 3.32 -2.90 5.48
N GLU A 180 2.35 -2.65 4.61
CA GLU A 180 1.03 -2.12 5.00
C GLU A 180 0.27 -3.06 5.95
N LYS A 181 0.25 -4.36 5.65
CA LYS A 181 -0.38 -5.36 6.51
C LYS A 181 0.29 -5.40 7.90
N CYS A 182 1.61 -5.38 7.92
CA CYS A 182 2.38 -5.39 9.17
C CYS A 182 2.13 -4.12 9.99
N ILE A 183 2.16 -2.94 9.37
CA ILE A 183 1.89 -1.65 10.02
C ILE A 183 0.48 -1.65 10.63
N LYS A 184 -0.56 -2.02 9.86
CA LYS A 184 -1.94 -2.07 10.35
C LYS A 184 -2.09 -3.03 11.54
N THR A 185 -1.41 -4.17 11.48
CA THR A 185 -1.43 -5.16 12.57
C THR A 185 -0.79 -4.60 13.83
N LEU A 186 0.38 -3.97 13.71
CA LEU A 186 1.10 -3.37 14.82
C LEU A 186 0.37 -2.15 15.42
N GLU A 187 -0.24 -1.31 14.60
CA GLU A 187 -1.09 -0.19 15.04
C GLU A 187 -2.30 -0.71 15.84
N ARG A 188 -2.99 -1.73 15.33
CA ARG A 188 -4.09 -2.38 16.05
C ARG A 188 -3.63 -2.93 17.40
N ILE A 189 -2.46 -3.57 17.46
CA ILE A 189 -1.85 -4.08 18.70
C ILE A 189 -1.63 -2.93 19.68
N GLN A 190 -1.01 -1.84 19.22
CA GLN A 190 -0.71 -0.68 20.05
C GLN A 190 -2.01 -0.06 20.62
N ASP A 191 -3.01 0.18 19.78
CA ASP A 191 -4.30 0.76 20.17
C ASP A 191 -5.08 -0.11 21.16
N THR A 192 -5.00 -1.44 21.03
CA THR A 192 -5.63 -2.35 22.02
C THR A 192 -4.87 -2.41 23.34
N THR A 193 -3.54 -2.27 23.30
CA THR A 193 -2.71 -2.29 24.51
C THR A 193 -2.94 -1.02 25.33
N GLU A 194 -2.99 0.15 24.68
CA GLU A 194 -3.27 1.44 25.32
C GLU A 194 -4.64 1.44 25.99
N ARG A 195 -5.69 1.01 25.27
CA ARG A 195 -7.05 0.89 25.83
C ARG A 195 -7.16 -0.12 26.97
N GLY A 196 -6.42 -1.23 26.90
CA GLY A 196 -6.38 -2.24 27.95
C GLY A 196 -5.76 -1.71 29.25
N MET A 197 -4.66 -0.97 29.14
CA MET A 197 -4.00 -0.34 30.29
C MET A 197 -4.89 0.74 30.93
N GLU A 198 -5.57 1.57 30.13
CA GLU A 198 -6.53 2.56 30.63
C GLU A 198 -7.72 1.91 31.37
N ALA A 199 -8.27 0.82 30.83
CA ALA A 199 -9.35 0.10 31.47
C ALA A 199 -8.93 -0.55 32.80
N GLU A 200 -7.71 -1.11 32.86
CA GLU A 200 -7.16 -1.70 34.07
C GLU A 200 -6.87 -0.63 35.14
N GLN A 201 -6.34 0.53 34.74
CA GLN A 201 -6.13 1.66 35.63
C GLN A 201 -7.46 2.19 36.19
N ASN A 202 -8.47 2.37 35.35
CA ASN A 202 -9.80 2.79 35.77
C ASN A 202 -10.46 1.78 36.73
N GLN A 203 -10.26 0.47 36.53
CA GLN A 203 -10.73 -0.54 37.46
C GLN A 203 -10.01 -0.48 38.81
N ARG A 204 -8.68 -0.30 38.81
CA ARG A 204 -7.90 -0.15 40.05
C ARG A 204 -8.32 1.09 40.82
N GLU A 205 -8.47 2.23 40.15
CA GLU A 205 -8.91 3.47 40.77
C GLU A 205 -10.33 3.37 41.34
N ASN A 206 -11.25 2.72 40.62
CA ASN A 206 -12.61 2.48 41.12
C ASN A 206 -12.63 1.52 42.31
N LYS A 207 -11.80 0.48 42.31
CA LYS A 207 -11.66 -0.45 43.43
C LYS A 207 -11.13 0.27 44.68
N THR A 208 -10.09 1.10 44.52
CA THR A 208 -9.54 1.90 45.63
C THR A 208 -10.56 2.88 46.19
N LYS A 209 -11.37 3.54 45.34
CA LYS A 209 -12.46 4.45 45.77
C LYS A 209 -13.55 3.71 46.56
N ILE A 210 -13.91 2.50 46.15
CA ILE A 210 -14.91 1.69 46.86
C ILE A 210 -14.35 1.25 48.22
N GLU A 211 -13.09 0.83 48.28
CA GLU A 211 -12.42 0.43 49.53
C GLU A 211 -12.31 1.59 50.53
N THR A 212 -11.93 2.79 50.08
CA THR A 212 -11.89 3.98 50.94
C THR A 212 -13.27 4.39 51.43
N MET A 213 -14.31 4.34 50.58
CA MET A 213 -15.69 4.61 50.99
C MET A 213 -16.23 3.60 52.02
N ILE A 214 -15.84 2.33 51.92
CA ILE A 214 -16.21 1.29 52.90
C ILE A 214 -15.51 1.55 54.23
N GLU A 215 -14.23 1.92 54.22
CA GLU A 215 -13.50 2.20 55.46
C GLU A 215 -14.02 3.47 56.15
N GLU A 216 -14.31 4.55 55.40
CA GLU A 216 -14.94 5.75 55.97
C GLU A 216 -16.32 5.47 56.57
N LYS A 217 -17.11 4.57 55.96
CA LYS A 217 -18.39 4.14 56.54
C LYS A 217 -18.18 3.36 57.85
N ARG A 218 -17.20 2.45 57.89
CA ARG A 218 -16.85 1.69 59.10
C ARG A 218 -16.33 2.59 60.22
N GLU A 219 -15.56 3.63 59.90
CA GLU A 219 -15.10 4.62 60.88
C GLU A 219 -16.26 5.46 61.43
N LYS A 220 -17.20 5.88 60.57
CA LYS A 220 -18.43 6.58 60.98
C LYS A 220 -19.34 5.71 61.85
N GLU A 221 -19.42 4.41 61.61
CA GLU A 221 -20.15 3.44 62.45
C GLU A 221 -19.45 3.13 63.78
N ARG A 222 -18.12 3.27 63.87
CA ARG A 222 -17.36 3.13 65.13
C ARG A 222 -17.40 4.38 66.01
N ALA A 223 -17.67 5.55 65.44
CA ALA A 223 -17.76 6.83 66.15
C ALA A 223 -18.88 6.95 67.22
N PRO A 224 -20.12 6.43 67.04
CA PRO A 224 -21.16 6.54 68.07
C PRO A 224 -20.84 5.73 69.34
N ASN A 225 -20.03 4.68 69.25
CA ASN A 225 -19.77 3.78 70.38
C ASN A 225 -18.71 4.29 71.38
N LYS A 226 -18.04 5.42 71.07
CA LYS A 226 -17.15 6.10 72.04
C LYS A 226 -17.88 7.09 72.94
N LYS A 227 -19.02 7.66 72.50
CA LYS A 227 -19.78 8.63 73.31
C LYS A 227 -20.67 8.01 74.38
N GLN A 228 -20.99 6.71 74.29
CA GLN A 228 -21.75 5.99 75.32
C GLN A 228 -20.90 5.42 76.46
N LYS A 229 -19.58 5.24 76.27
CA LYS A 229 -18.68 4.74 77.34
C LYS A 229 -18.14 5.83 78.29
N GLU A 230 -18.36 7.10 77.98
CA GLU A 230 -18.00 8.23 78.85
C GLU A 230 -19.16 8.73 79.73
N SER A 231 -20.40 8.28 79.50
CA SER A 231 -21.56 8.65 80.32
C SER A 231 -21.91 7.64 81.43
N GLU A 232 -21.11 6.58 81.60
CA GLU A 232 -21.29 5.55 82.65
C GLU A 232 -20.09 5.47 83.62
N ARG A 233 -19.30 6.53 83.76
CA ARG A 233 -18.27 6.65 84.81
C ARG A 233 -18.59 7.78 85.78
#